data_AF-A0A929I7C3-F1
#
_entry.id   AF-A0A929I7C3-F1
#
_cell.length_a   1.000
_cell.length_b   1.000
_cell.length_c   1.000
_cell.angle_alpha   90.00
_cell.angle_beta   90.00
_cell.angle_gamma   90.00
#
_symmetry.space_group_name_H-M   'P 1'
#
loop_
_entity.id
_entity.type
_entity.pdbx_description
1 polymer ?
#
loop_
_entity_poly.entity_id
_entity_poly.type
_entity_poly.pdbx_seq_one_letter_code
_entity_poly.pdbx_strand_id
1 'polypeptide(L)'
;MGKLADKIFDSLKAIQELQIITVVGKVTVSNIFDPGNRQIEIDPDQQTMVTSINLVQGDITSGLDKAFAPGQDDALREFHERQVKLGNDIINRNLKLLKEMATEIIEIAKQEKKEGLP
;
A
#
# COMPACT_ATOMS: atom_id res chain seq x y z
N MET A 1 -17.95 22.63 -0.01
CA MET A 1 -16.49 22.48 0.17
C MET A 1 -16.10 21.48 1.26
N GLY A 2 -16.76 21.42 2.44
CA GLY A 2 -16.44 20.42 3.48
C GLY A 2 -16.45 18.96 2.99
N LYS A 3 -17.54 18.53 2.35
CA LYS A 3 -17.74 17.13 1.92
C LYS A 3 -16.67 16.53 0.98
N LEU A 4 -15.98 17.35 0.17
CA LEU A 4 -14.93 16.83 -0.74
C LEU A 4 -13.60 16.68 -0.01
N ALA A 5 -13.23 17.68 0.80
CA ALA A 5 -12.06 17.60 1.67
C ALA A 5 -12.20 16.44 2.68
N ASP A 6 -13.39 16.28 3.28
CA ASP A 6 -13.70 15.19 4.21
C ASP A 6 -13.54 13.82 3.52
N LYS A 7 -14.08 13.65 2.30
CA LYS A 7 -13.92 12.40 1.54
C LYS A 7 -12.48 12.08 1.14
N ILE A 8 -11.68 13.10 0.79
CA ILE A 8 -10.26 12.93 0.49
C ILE A 8 -9.51 12.51 1.76
N PHE A 9 -9.77 13.17 2.89
CA PHE A 9 -9.18 12.80 4.18
C PHE A 9 -9.60 11.42 4.65
N ASP A 10 -10.86 11.04 4.47
CA ASP A 10 -11.36 9.70 4.84
C ASP A 10 -10.77 8.61 3.94
N SER A 11 -10.58 8.91 2.65
CA SER A 11 -9.92 8.01 1.70
C SER A 11 -8.41 7.87 1.99
N LEU A 12 -7.75 8.95 2.39
CA LEU A 12 -6.36 8.91 2.87
C LEU A 12 -6.23 8.12 4.17
N LYS A 13 -7.21 8.25 5.09
CA LYS A 13 -7.29 7.43 6.30
C LYS A 13 -7.55 5.96 6.01
N ALA A 14 -8.08 5.59 4.85
CA ALA A 14 -8.24 4.18 4.47
C ALA A 14 -6.91 3.56 3.96
N ILE A 15 -5.92 4.38 3.59
CA ILE A 15 -4.59 3.95 3.14
C ILE A 15 -3.66 3.90 4.36
N GLN A 16 -3.84 2.90 5.22
CA GLN A 16 -3.01 2.76 6.44
C GLN A 16 -1.89 1.74 6.28
N GLU A 17 -2.10 0.69 5.51
CA GLU A 17 -1.18 -0.45 5.47
C GLU A 17 -1.05 -1.02 4.05
N LEU A 18 0.20 -1.27 3.63
CA LEU A 18 0.52 -2.12 2.49
C LEU A 18 1.06 -3.43 3.03
N GLN A 19 0.44 -4.54 2.64
CA GLN A 19 0.94 -5.87 2.95
C GLN A 19 1.46 -6.55 1.68
N ILE A 20 2.68 -7.06 1.74
CA ILE A 20 3.31 -7.86 0.70
C ILE A 20 3.54 -9.25 1.27
N ILE A 21 2.86 -10.23 0.69
CA ILE A 21 2.96 -11.63 1.08
C ILE A 21 3.59 -12.41 -0.07
N THR A 22 4.65 -13.14 0.21
CA THR A 22 5.27 -14.09 -0.71
C THR A 22 5.17 -15.47 -0.10
N VAL A 23 4.59 -16.39 -0.86
CA VAL A 23 4.33 -17.77 -0.42
C VAL A 23 5.06 -18.71 -1.36
N VAL A 24 5.76 -19.69 -0.81
CA VAL A 24 6.25 -20.85 -1.56
C VAL A 24 5.38 -22.03 -1.18
N GLY A 25 4.50 -22.42 -2.09
CA GLY A 25 3.54 -23.45 -1.77
C GLY A 25 2.33 -23.50 -2.68
N LYS A 26 1.33 -24.28 -2.26
CA LYS A 26 0.00 -24.26 -2.88
C LYS A 26 -0.74 -23.00 -2.41
N VAL A 27 -1.06 -22.12 -3.35
CA VAL A 27 -1.84 -20.91 -3.12
C VAL A 27 -3.10 -20.97 -3.95
N THR A 28 -4.25 -20.72 -3.32
CA THR A 28 -5.51 -20.54 -4.02
C THR A 28 -5.81 -19.05 -4.08
N VAL A 29 -5.91 -18.50 -5.29
CA VAL A 29 -6.30 -17.10 -5.49
C VAL A 29 -7.73 -17.06 -6.02
N SER A 30 -8.63 -16.53 -5.21
CA SER A 30 -10.03 -16.32 -5.55
C SER A 30 -10.27 -14.86 -5.98
N ASN A 31 -11.27 -14.64 -6.83
CA ASN A 31 -11.66 -13.31 -7.32
C ASN A 31 -10.52 -12.57 -8.07
N ILE A 32 -9.79 -13.29 -8.92
CA ILE A 32 -8.57 -12.79 -9.61
C ILE A 32 -8.83 -11.48 -10.39
N PHE A 33 -10.04 -11.33 -10.96
CA PHE A 33 -10.46 -10.19 -11.77
C PHE A 33 -11.08 -9.03 -10.98
N ASP A 34 -11.22 -9.15 -9.66
CA ASP A 34 -11.69 -8.08 -8.79
C ASP A 34 -10.59 -7.73 -7.78
N PRO A 35 -9.70 -6.76 -8.10
CA PRO A 35 -8.58 -6.40 -7.24
C PRO A 35 -9.00 -5.95 -5.83
N GLY A 36 -10.20 -5.39 -5.68
CA GLY A 36 -10.71 -4.90 -4.39
C GLY A 36 -11.23 -6.01 -3.47
N ASN A 37 -11.57 -7.18 -4.04
CA ASN A 37 -12.11 -8.34 -3.32
C ASN A 37 -11.26 -9.61 -3.51
N ARG A 38 -10.01 -9.45 -3.94
CA ARG A 38 -9.08 -10.56 -4.14
C ARG A 38 -8.81 -11.23 -2.80
N GLN A 39 -9.03 -12.54 -2.75
CA GLN A 39 -8.75 -13.37 -1.58
C GLN A 39 -7.60 -14.31 -1.92
N ILE A 40 -6.59 -14.33 -1.06
CA ILE A 40 -5.44 -15.24 -1.15
C ILE A 40 -5.58 -16.20 0.02
N GLU A 41 -5.92 -17.46 -0.28
CA GLU A 41 -5.90 -18.53 0.69
C GLU A 41 -4.54 -19.21 0.66
N ILE A 42 -3.94 -19.29 1.84
CA ILE A 42 -2.63 -19.88 2.06
C ILE A 42 -2.84 -21.07 2.98
N ASP A 43 -2.39 -22.24 2.53
CA ASP A 43 -2.36 -23.43 3.36
C ASP A 43 -1.37 -23.17 4.53
N PRO A 44 -1.77 -23.40 5.80
CA PRO A 44 -0.97 -23.06 6.97
C PRO A 44 0.40 -23.75 7.03
N ASP A 45 0.59 -24.86 6.30
CA ASP A 45 1.87 -25.59 6.28
C ASP A 45 2.88 -25.03 5.25
N GLN A 46 2.55 -23.94 4.55
CA GLN A 46 3.41 -23.36 3.52
C GLN A 46 4.42 -22.37 4.08
N GLN A 47 5.61 -22.37 3.49
CA GLN A 47 6.67 -21.43 3.84
C GLN A 47 6.32 -20.04 3.29
N THR A 48 6.40 -19.02 4.14
CA THR A 48 6.01 -17.66 3.77
C THR A 48 7.02 -16.60 4.18
N MET A 49 7.05 -15.51 3.42
CA MET A 49 7.63 -14.24 3.79
C MET A 49 6.52 -13.19 3.75
N VAL A 50 6.34 -12.48 4.86
CA VAL A 50 5.32 -11.45 5.01
C VAL A 50 6.02 -10.17 5.39
N THR A 51 5.76 -9.11 4.64
CA THR A 51 6.16 -7.76 5.01
C THR A 51 4.92 -6.88 5.05
N SER A 52 4.68 -6.25 6.20
CA SER A 52 3.70 -5.19 6.37
C SER A 52 4.43 -3.85 6.44
N ILE A 53 3.89 -2.86 5.73
CA ILE A 53 4.38 -1.49 5.72
C ILE A 53 3.22 -0.59 6.15
N ASN A 54 3.38 0.08 7.29
CA ASN A 54 2.49 1.16 7.67
C ASN A 54 2.79 2.39 6.80
N LEU A 55 1.80 2.84 6.06
CA LEU A 55 1.95 3.89 5.05
C LEU A 55 1.89 5.30 5.65
N VAL A 56 1.43 5.41 6.90
CA VAL A 56 1.32 6.68 7.62
C VAL A 56 2.53 6.90 8.51
N GLN A 57 2.96 5.85 9.22
CA GLN A 57 4.06 5.88 10.19
C GLN A 57 5.41 5.54 9.54
N GLY A 58 5.39 4.85 8.38
CA GLY A 58 6.59 4.37 7.72
C GLY A 58 7.20 3.11 8.35
N ASP A 59 6.54 2.54 9.36
CA ASP A 59 7.00 1.33 10.04
C ASP A 59 6.92 0.12 9.11
N ILE A 60 7.99 -0.67 9.07
CA ILE A 60 8.06 -1.91 8.30
C ILE A 60 8.23 -3.06 9.27
N THR A 61 7.32 -4.03 9.23
CA THR A 61 7.40 -5.27 10.00
C THR A 61 7.48 -6.44 9.03
N SER A 62 8.51 -7.27 9.17
CA SER A 62 8.71 -8.46 8.34
C SER A 62 8.80 -9.72 9.18
N GLY A 63 8.17 -10.79 8.70
CA GLY A 63 8.29 -12.15 9.21
C GLY A 63 8.75 -13.07 8.08
N LEU A 64 9.72 -13.93 8.38
CA LEU A 64 10.27 -14.89 7.42
C LEU A 64 10.25 -16.28 8.04
N ASP A 65 9.82 -17.27 7.25
CA ASP A 65 10.08 -18.67 7.58
C ASP A 65 11.58 -18.93 7.66
N LYS A 66 12.00 -19.82 8.56
CA LYS A 66 13.40 -20.19 8.75
C LYS A 66 14.05 -20.73 7.47
N ALA A 67 13.27 -21.34 6.58
CA ALA A 67 13.74 -21.81 5.28
C ALA A 67 14.25 -20.67 4.37
N PHE A 68 13.86 -19.42 4.62
CA PHE A 68 14.31 -18.24 3.88
C PHE A 68 15.33 -17.41 4.65
N ALA A 69 15.97 -18.00 5.67
CA ALA A 69 17.10 -17.37 6.34
C ALA A 69 18.25 -17.09 5.36
N PRO A 70 19.05 -16.03 5.59
CA PRO A 70 20.18 -15.70 4.72
C PRO A 70 21.08 -16.90 4.44
N GLY A 71 21.42 -17.14 3.17
CA GLY A 71 22.26 -18.24 2.73
C GLY A 71 21.56 -19.56 2.43
N GLN A 72 20.22 -19.65 2.53
CA GLN A 72 19.45 -20.82 2.10
C GLN A 72 18.78 -20.63 0.72
N ASP A 73 17.94 -19.59 0.57
CA ASP A 73 17.28 -19.25 -0.70
C ASP A 73 17.32 -17.73 -0.93
N ASP A 74 18.54 -17.24 -1.20
CA ASP A 74 18.79 -15.82 -1.39
C ASP A 74 18.06 -15.26 -2.62
N ALA A 75 17.82 -16.06 -3.67
CA ALA A 75 17.15 -15.59 -4.87
C ALA A 75 15.69 -15.21 -4.62
N LEU A 76 14.96 -16.02 -3.85
CA LEU A 76 13.58 -15.72 -3.49
C LEU A 76 13.48 -14.57 -2.49
N ARG A 77 14.39 -14.55 -1.50
CA ARG A 77 14.47 -13.44 -0.54
C ARG A 77 14.74 -12.11 -1.26
N GLU A 78 15.70 -12.08 -2.16
CA GLU A 78 15.99 -10.90 -2.99
C GLU A 78 14.79 -10.51 -3.88
N PHE A 79 14.05 -11.49 -4.41
CA PHE A 79 12.83 -11.19 -5.15
C PHE A 79 11.79 -10.51 -4.26
N HIS A 80 11.54 -11.03 -3.05
CA HIS A 80 10.63 -10.41 -2.08
C HIS A 80 11.08 -9.00 -1.70
N GLU A 81 12.35 -8.81 -1.37
CA GLU A 81 12.92 -7.50 -1.02
C GLU A 81 12.77 -6.49 -2.17
N ARG A 82 12.93 -6.91 -3.44
CA ARG A 82 12.66 -6.06 -4.60
C ARG A 82 11.19 -5.65 -4.69
N GLN A 83 10.24 -6.57 -4.43
CA GLN A 83 8.82 -6.24 -4.41
C GLN A 83 8.48 -5.27 -3.28
N VAL A 84 9.06 -5.47 -2.10
CA VAL A 84 8.91 -4.56 -0.94
C VAL A 84 9.37 -3.16 -1.29
N LYS A 85 10.55 -3.02 -1.88
CA LYS A 85 11.09 -1.73 -2.31
C LYS A 85 10.21 -1.06 -3.38
N LEU A 86 9.85 -1.78 -4.44
CA LEU A 86 9.01 -1.25 -5.52
C LEU A 86 7.64 -0.83 -4.99
N GLY A 87 7.03 -1.61 -4.11
CA GLY A 87 5.75 -1.29 -3.47
C GLY A 87 5.83 -0.02 -2.63
N ASN A 88 6.87 0.12 -1.81
CA ASN A 88 7.11 1.31 -1.01
C ASN A 88 7.28 2.57 -1.89
N ASP A 89 8.08 2.47 -2.96
CA ASP A 89 8.31 3.58 -3.90
C ASP A 89 7.03 4.02 -4.61
N ILE A 90 6.22 3.07 -5.09
CA ILE A 90 4.93 3.35 -5.76
C ILE A 90 3.99 4.08 -4.80
N ILE A 91 3.90 3.64 -3.55
CA ILE A 91 2.99 4.26 -2.58
C ILE A 91 3.45 5.65 -2.20
N ASN A 92 4.73 5.85 -1.90
CA ASN A 92 5.27 7.18 -1.60
C ASN A 92 4.99 8.17 -2.74
N ARG A 93 5.13 7.72 -4.00
CA ARG A 93 4.79 8.51 -5.17
C ARG A 93 3.30 8.85 -5.23
N ASN A 94 2.42 7.88 -4.96
CA ASN A 94 0.97 8.08 -4.99
C ASN A 94 0.51 9.01 -3.86
N LEU A 95 1.01 8.84 -2.63
CA LEU A 95 0.71 9.72 -1.50
C LEU A 95 1.16 11.17 -1.77
N LYS A 96 2.33 11.34 -2.39
CA LYS A 96 2.81 12.66 -2.81
C LYS A 96 1.86 13.30 -3.83
N LEU A 97 1.48 12.55 -4.87
CA LEU A 97 0.54 13.02 -5.89
C LEU A 97 -0.81 13.42 -5.28
N LEU A 98 -1.35 12.60 -4.37
CA LEU A 98 -2.61 12.91 -3.67
C LEU A 98 -2.51 14.18 -2.84
N LYS A 99 -1.37 14.41 -2.16
CA LYS A 99 -1.12 15.65 -1.42
C LYS A 99 -1.06 16.87 -2.35
N GLU A 100 -0.41 16.75 -3.50
CA GLU A 100 -0.33 17.80 -4.52
C GLU A 100 -1.73 18.15 -5.04
N MET A 101 -2.51 17.15 -5.46
CA MET A 101 -3.89 17.33 -5.92
C MET A 101 -4.78 17.97 -4.84
N ALA A 102 -4.67 17.53 -3.58
CA ALA A 102 -5.43 18.11 -2.49
C ALA A 102 -5.08 19.58 -2.25
N THR A 103 -3.79 19.93 -2.36
CA THR A 103 -3.32 21.31 -2.21
C THR A 103 -3.86 22.19 -3.33
N GLU A 104 -3.77 21.75 -4.59
CA GLU A 104 -4.30 22.47 -5.74
C GLU A 104 -5.82 22.71 -5.63
N ILE A 105 -6.59 21.70 -5.25
CA ILE A 105 -8.04 21.83 -5.04
C ILE A 105 -8.36 22.88 -3.96
N ILE A 106 -7.59 22.89 -2.86
CA ILE A 106 -7.77 23.86 -1.78
C ILE A 106 -7.42 25.28 -2.26
N GLU A 107 -6.37 25.44 -3.07
CA GLU A 107 -5.98 26.73 -3.63
C GLU A 107 -7.01 27.29 -4.60
N ILE A 108 -7.52 26.47 -5.52
CA ILE A 108 -8.61 26.84 -6.43
C ILE A 108 -9.85 27.29 -5.62
N ALA A 109 -10.24 26.53 -4.61
CA ALA A 109 -11.37 26.88 -3.75
C ALA A 109 -11.18 28.20 -2.97
N LYS A 110 -9.94 28.56 -2.63
CA LYS A 110 -9.60 29.84 -1.99
C LYS A 110 -9.67 31.01 -2.98
N GLN A 111 -9.30 30.79 -4.24
CA GLN A 111 -9.35 31.80 -5.31
C GLN A 111 -10.80 32.13 -5.66
N GLU A 112 -11.68 31.13 -5.84
CA GLU A 112 -13.12 31.36 -6.07
C GLU A 112 -13.78 32.18 -4.96
N LYS A 113 -13.37 31.96 -3.69
CA LYS A 113 -13.84 32.77 -2.55
C LYS A 113 -13.31 34.20 -2.52
N LYS A 114 -12.18 34.47 -3.17
CA LYS A 114 -11.59 35.82 -3.29
C LYS A 114 -12.19 36.60 -4.46
N GLU A 115 -12.55 35.92 -5.53
CA GLU A 115 -13.16 36.52 -6.72
C GLU A 115 -14.69 36.67 -6.60
N GLY A 116 -15.33 35.96 -5.66
CA GLY A 116 -16.69 36.22 -5.21
C GLY A 116 -16.76 37.31 -4.13
N LEU A 117 -16.89 38.57 -4.54
CA LEU A 117 -17.24 39.70 -3.69
C LEU A 117 -18.17 40.63 -4.49
N PRO A 118 -19.21 41.18 -3.83
CA PRO A 118 -20.57 40.62 -3.70
C PRO A 118 -21.22 40.06 -4.97
#